data_AF-A0A1F5EHH8-F1
#
_entry.id   AF-A0A1F5EHH8-F1
#
_cell.length_a   1.000
_cell.length_b   1.000
_cell.length_c   1.000
_cell.angle_alpha   90.00
_cell.angle_beta   90.00
_cell.angle_gamma   90.00
#
_symmetry.space_group_name_H-M   'P 1'
#
loop_
_entity.id
_entity.type
_entity.pdbx_description
1 polymer ?
#
loop_
_entity_poly.entity_id
_entity_poly.type
_entity_poly.pdbx_seq_one_letter_code
_entity_poly.pdbx_strand_id
1 'polypeptide(L)'
;MRKLEKQAQSEKVFELYQAILKLKNLGETSRFFRDLLTIEEIDEISRRWQVAQMLIKEIPYLEIEKETGMSSVTISRINYWLHHGMGGYKLMLSRLGLMKEK
;
A
#
# COMPACT_ATOMS: atom_id res chain seq x y z
N MET A 1 -18.04 -20.03 3.87
CA MET A 1 -17.11 -18.88 3.73
C MET A 1 -17.52 -17.71 4.63
N ARG A 2 -18.18 -17.94 5.78
CA ARG A 2 -17.61 -17.97 7.14
C ARG A 2 -16.32 -17.17 7.34
N LYS A 3 -16.48 -16.03 8.05
CA LYS A 3 -15.47 -15.21 8.73
C LYS A 3 -14.55 -14.32 7.87
N LEU A 4 -15.12 -13.30 7.22
CA LEU A 4 -14.46 -12.00 7.22
C LEU A 4 -14.66 -11.41 8.61
N GLU A 5 -13.67 -11.61 9.47
CA GLU A 5 -13.71 -11.21 10.87
C GLU A 5 -13.83 -9.70 10.98
N LYS A 6 -15.03 -9.23 11.34
CA LYS A 6 -15.33 -8.25 12.40
C LYS A 6 -14.18 -7.32 12.87
N GLN A 7 -13.47 -6.66 11.97
CA GLN A 7 -13.32 -5.21 12.12
C GLN A 7 -14.58 -4.65 11.50
N ALA A 8 -15.38 -3.93 12.29
CA ALA A 8 -16.53 -3.19 11.78
C ALA A 8 -16.00 -2.10 10.86
N GLN A 9 -15.64 -2.49 9.64
CA GLN A 9 -15.38 -1.56 8.58
C GLN A 9 -16.71 -0.87 8.36
N SER A 10 -16.75 0.43 8.65
CA SER A 10 -17.98 1.19 8.52
C SER A 10 -18.49 1.00 7.09
N GLU A 11 -19.82 0.97 6.93
CA GLU A 11 -20.48 0.86 5.62
C GLU A 11 -19.83 1.79 4.59
N LYS A 12 -19.48 3.01 5.02
CA LYS A 12 -18.74 4.02 4.26
C LYS A 12 -17.39 3.53 3.70
N VAL A 13 -16.59 2.79 4.49
CA VAL A 13 -15.30 2.27 4.02
C VAL A 13 -15.50 1.13 3.02
N PHE A 14 -16.53 0.30 3.22
CA PHE A 14 -16.86 -0.75 2.27
C PHE A 14 -17.33 -0.18 0.92
N GLU A 15 -18.16 0.87 0.94
CA GLU A 15 -18.55 1.61 -0.26
C GLU A 15 -17.35 2.20 -1.01
N LEU A 16 -16.39 2.79 -0.28
CA LEU A 16 -15.15 3.29 -0.89
C LEU A 16 -14.37 2.18 -1.60
N TYR A 17 -14.26 0.99 -0.99
CA TYR A 17 -13.59 -0.14 -1.63
C TYR A 17 -14.32 -0.61 -2.88
N GLN A 18 -15.66 -0.63 -2.86
CA GLN A 18 -16.44 -0.95 -4.05
C GLN A 18 -16.20 0.07 -5.17
N ALA A 19 -16.11 1.36 -4.85
CA ALA A 19 -15.80 2.41 -5.83
C ALA A 19 -14.41 2.23 -6.45
N ILE A 20 -13.38 1.98 -5.61
CA ILE A 20 -12.00 1.73 -6.08
C ILE A 20 -11.93 0.52 -7.02
N LEU A 21 -12.70 -0.55 -6.75
CA LEU A 21 -12.77 -1.74 -7.60
C LEU A 21 -13.35 -1.49 -9.00
N LYS A 22 -13.98 -0.33 -9.26
CA LYS A 22 -14.54 0.02 -10.58
C LYS A 22 -13.58 0.78 -11.48
N LEU A 23 -12.43 1.24 -10.97
CA LEU A 23 -11.41 1.93 -11.75
C LEU A 23 -10.81 0.98 -12.80
N LYS A 24 -10.70 1.44 -14.06
CA LYS A 24 -10.27 0.60 -15.19
C LYS A 24 -8.89 0.95 -15.75
N ASN A 25 -8.44 2.18 -15.54
CA ASN A 25 -7.20 2.68 -16.12
C ASN A 25 -6.54 3.75 -15.24
N LEU A 26 -5.29 4.08 -15.57
CA LEU A 26 -4.47 5.03 -14.83
C LEU A 26 -5.06 6.46 -14.86
N GLY A 27 -5.72 6.85 -15.95
CA GLY A 27 -6.34 8.18 -16.08
C GLY A 27 -7.52 8.35 -15.13
N GLU A 28 -8.40 7.35 -15.04
CA GLU A 28 -9.50 7.32 -14.05
C GLU A 28 -8.95 7.31 -12.63
N THR A 29 -7.94 6.48 -12.37
CA THR A 29 -7.30 6.36 -11.06
C THR A 29 -6.72 7.70 -10.60
N SER A 30 -5.94 8.35 -11.46
CA SER A 30 -5.31 9.64 -11.14
C SER A 30 -6.33 10.73 -10.81
N ARG A 31 -7.40 10.87 -11.61
CA ARG A 31 -8.48 11.84 -11.33
C ARG A 31 -9.21 11.51 -10.03
N PHE A 32 -9.63 10.26 -9.84
CA PHE A 32 -10.37 9.85 -8.65
C PHE A 32 -9.58 10.07 -7.36
N PHE A 33 -8.31 9.67 -7.32
CA PHE A 33 -7.48 9.87 -6.13
C PHE A 33 -7.13 11.34 -5.90
N ARG A 34 -7.00 12.17 -6.95
CA ARG A 34 -6.81 13.62 -6.82
C ARG A 34 -8.03 14.35 -6.26
N ASP A 35 -9.24 13.90 -6.60
CA ASP A 35 -10.47 14.46 -6.04
C ASP A 35 -10.69 14.02 -4.59
N LEU A 36 -10.26 12.79 -4.25
CA LEU A 36 -10.44 12.20 -2.92
C LEU A 36 -9.37 12.62 -1.90
N LEU A 37 -8.11 12.79 -2.35
CA LEU A 37 -6.94 12.98 -1.49
C LEU A 37 -6.17 14.26 -1.84
N THR A 38 -5.44 14.79 -0.87
CA THR A 38 -4.51 15.91 -1.07
C THR A 38 -3.24 15.48 -1.83
N ILE A 39 -2.40 16.44 -2.25
CA ILE A 39 -1.15 16.11 -2.96
C ILE A 39 -0.22 15.38 -2.00
N GLU A 40 -0.19 15.86 -0.77
CA GLU A 40 0.63 15.39 0.32
C GLU A 40 0.24 13.96 0.74
N GLU A 41 -1.07 13.66 0.77
CA GLU A 41 -1.57 12.31 1.07
C GLU A 41 -1.20 11.31 -0.04
N ILE A 42 -1.32 11.70 -1.31
CA ILE A 42 -0.92 10.87 -2.45
C ILE A 42 0.60 10.60 -2.41
N ASP A 43 1.41 11.62 -2.14
CA ASP A 43 2.85 11.48 -1.99
C ASP A 43 3.20 10.57 -0.81
N GLU A 44 2.51 10.72 0.33
CA GLU A 44 2.72 9.85 1.48
C GLU A 44 2.43 8.38 1.18
N ILE A 45 1.28 8.05 0.58
CA ILE A 45 0.95 6.65 0.25
C ILE A 45 1.88 6.10 -0.84
N SER A 46 2.33 6.93 -1.77
CA SER A 46 3.33 6.57 -2.78
C SER A 46 4.66 6.17 -2.13
N ARG A 47 5.16 6.97 -1.19
CA ARG A 47 6.39 6.64 -0.44
C ARG A 47 6.24 5.38 0.39
N ARG A 48 5.08 5.13 1.01
CA ARG A 48 4.83 3.87 1.73
C ARG A 48 4.90 2.66 0.80
N TRP A 49 4.36 2.79 -0.42
CA TRP A 49 4.46 1.77 -1.45
C TRP A 49 5.92 1.55 -1.90
N GLN A 50 6.68 2.63 -2.14
CA GLN A 50 8.11 2.56 -2.48
C GLN A 50 8.93 1.85 -1.40
N VAL A 51 8.69 2.17 -0.12
CA VAL A 51 9.33 1.46 1.02
C VAL A 51 9.05 -0.04 0.94
N ALA A 52 7.81 -0.47 0.70
CA ALA A 52 7.49 -1.89 0.57
C ALA A 52 8.23 -2.57 -0.60
N GLN A 53 8.41 -1.87 -1.73
CA GLN A 53 9.19 -2.36 -2.86
C GLN A 53 10.70 -2.44 -2.56
N MET A 54 11.24 -1.55 -1.74
CA MET A 54 12.64 -1.59 -1.33
C MET A 54 12.91 -2.67 -0.29
N LEU A 55 11.98 -2.86 0.65
CA LEU A 55 12.08 -3.92 1.67
C LEU A 55 12.10 -5.32 1.06
N ILE A 56 11.27 -5.59 0.04
CA ILE A 56 11.29 -6.91 -0.63
C ILE A 56 12.58 -7.16 -1.44
N LYS A 57 13.33 -6.10 -1.74
CA LYS A 57 14.66 -6.16 -2.38
C LYS A 57 15.80 -6.19 -1.35
N GLU A 58 15.48 -6.35 -0.06
CA GLU A 58 16.45 -6.41 1.05
C GLU A 58 17.34 -5.17 1.16
N ILE A 59 16.85 -4.01 0.71
CA ILE A 59 17.59 -2.74 0.79
C ILE A 59 17.73 -2.32 2.27
N PRO A 60 18.93 -1.88 2.72
CA PRO A 60 19.13 -1.43 4.10
C PRO A 60 18.25 -0.23 4.47
N TYR A 61 17.80 -0.18 5.73
CA TYR A 61 16.91 0.89 6.21
C TYR A 61 17.49 2.28 5.99
N LEU A 62 18.79 2.47 6.20
CA LEU A 62 19.45 3.77 6.01
C LEU A 62 19.31 4.29 4.56
N GLU A 63 19.34 3.39 3.57
CA GLU A 63 19.15 3.77 2.16
C GLU A 63 17.68 4.06 1.88
N ILE A 64 16.77 3.29 2.46
CA ILE A 64 15.32 3.56 2.37
C ILE A 64 14.99 4.93 2.96
N GLU A 65 15.54 5.29 4.12
CA GLU A 65 15.33 6.61 4.74
C GLU A 65 15.80 7.74 3.83
N LYS A 66 16.96 7.59 3.20
CA LYS A 66 17.52 8.59 2.28
C LYS A 66 16.68 8.76 1.03
N GLU A 67 16.20 7.67 0.45
CA GLU A 67 15.45 7.67 -0.81
C GLU A 67 14.00 8.13 -0.60
N THR A 68 13.35 7.65 0.46
CA THR A 68 11.92 7.88 0.69
C THR A 68 11.65 8.97 1.72
N GLY A 69 12.65 9.49 2.43
CA GLY A 69 12.47 10.47 3.50
C GLY A 69 11.61 10.01 4.69
N MET A 70 11.30 8.70 4.78
CA MET A 70 10.51 8.14 5.88
C MET A 70 11.40 7.75 7.03
N SER A 71 10.93 7.90 8.27
CA SER A 71 11.71 7.52 9.45
C SER A 71 11.84 5.99 9.59
N SER A 72 12.91 5.55 10.28
CA SER A 72 13.11 4.16 10.70
C SER A 72 11.88 3.52 11.36
N VAL A 73 11.16 4.29 12.19
CA VAL A 73 9.94 3.84 12.87
C VAL A 73 8.82 3.53 11.87
N THR A 74 8.62 4.41 10.88
CA THR A 74 7.62 4.22 9.83
C THR A 74 8.00 3.05 8.93
N ILE A 75 9.27 2.93 8.52
CA ILE A 75 9.76 1.81 7.72
C ILE A 75 9.58 0.50 8.47
N SER A 76 9.91 0.45 9.76
CA SER A 76 9.70 -0.73 10.62
C SER A 76 8.23 -1.15 10.67
N ARG A 77 7.31 -0.18 10.77
CA ARG A 77 5.86 -0.46 10.74
C ARG A 77 5.44 -1.03 9.38
N ILE A 78 5.94 -0.47 8.27
CA ILE A 78 5.62 -0.98 6.93
C ILE A 78 6.16 -2.40 6.77
N ASN A 79 7.39 -2.67 7.22
CA ASN A 79 7.98 -4.00 7.20
C ASN A 79 7.15 -5.01 7.99
N TYR A 80 6.67 -4.63 9.18
CA TYR A 80 5.76 -5.46 9.95
C TYR A 80 4.49 -5.81 9.16
N TRP A 81 3.81 -4.83 8.57
CA TRP A 81 2.58 -5.08 7.77
C TRP A 81 2.84 -5.83 6.47
N LEU A 82 4.02 -5.65 5.85
CA LEU A 82 4.45 -6.41 4.68
C LEU A 82 4.54 -7.90 5.01
N HIS A 83 5.15 -8.26 6.15
CA HIS A 83 5.39 -9.66 6.50
C HIS A 83 4.25 -10.32 7.29
N HIS A 84 3.61 -9.59 8.19
CA HIS A 84 2.66 -10.10 9.19
C HIS A 84 1.25 -9.46 9.11
N GLY A 85 1.02 -8.59 8.12
CA GLY A 85 -0.29 -7.94 7.91
C GLY A 85 -1.28 -8.79 7.12
N MET A 86 -2.30 -8.12 6.57
CA MET A 86 -3.38 -8.75 5.77
C MET A 86 -2.94 -9.23 4.37
N GLY A 87 -1.65 -9.25 4.06
CA GLY A 87 -1.11 -9.74 2.78
C GLY A 87 -1.29 -8.80 1.57
N GLY A 88 -1.91 -7.62 1.72
CA GLY A 88 -2.18 -6.70 0.61
C GLY A 88 -0.94 -6.24 -0.17
N TYR A 89 0.16 -5.94 0.54
CA TYR A 89 1.44 -5.61 -0.12
C TYR A 89 1.97 -6.79 -0.94
N LYS A 90 2.08 -7.97 -0.34
CA LYS A 90 2.56 -9.20 -1.02
C LYS A 90 1.73 -9.50 -2.26
N LEU A 91 0.41 -9.42 -2.17
CA LEU A 91 -0.51 -9.62 -3.30
C LEU A 91 -0.18 -8.68 -4.47
N MET A 92 -0.04 -7.38 -4.21
CA MET A 92 0.22 -6.40 -5.27
C MET A 92 1.65 -6.50 -5.82
N LEU A 93 2.64 -6.74 -4.96
CA LEU A 93 4.02 -6.95 -5.38
C LEU A 93 4.15 -8.18 -6.29
N SER A 94 3.46 -9.27 -5.96
CA SER A 94 3.41 -10.49 -6.77
C SER A 94 2.72 -10.24 -8.12
N ARG A 95 1.55 -9.59 -8.14
CA ARG A 95 0.84 -9.23 -9.39
C ARG A 95 1.65 -8.36 -10.34
N LEU A 96 2.52 -7.51 -9.79
CA LEU A 96 3.42 -6.64 -10.57
C LEU A 96 4.74 -7.32 -10.94
N GLY A 97 4.95 -8.59 -10.58
CA GLY A 97 6.17 -9.34 -10.87
C GLY A 97 7.39 -8.87 -10.06
N LEU A 98 7.17 -8.09 -9.00
CA LEU A 98 8.23 -7.54 -8.13
C LEU A 98 8.63 -8.49 -7.00
N MET A 99 7.80 -9.50 -6.73
CA MET A 99 8.06 -10.55 -5.75
C MET A 99 7.99 -11.89 -6.46
N LYS A 100 9.09 -12.66 -6.42
CA LYS A 100 9.10 -14.05 -6.88
C LYS A 100 8.76 -14.94 -5.69
N GLU A 101 7.72 -15.75 -5.81
CA GLU A 101 7.50 -16.85 -4.87
C GLU A 101 8.66 -17.85 -5.05
N LYS A 102 9.28 -18.24 -3.94
CA LYS A 102 10.23 -19.37 -3.90
C LYS A 102 9.45 -20.68 -3.91
#